data_AF-A0A941JN12-F1
#
_entry.id   AF-A0A941JN12-F1
#
_cell.length_a   1.000
_cell.length_b   1.000
_cell.length_c   1.000
_cell.angle_alpha   90.00
_cell.angle_beta   90.00
_cell.angle_gamma   90.00
#
_symmetry.space_group_name_H-M   'P 1'
#
loop_
_entity.id
_entity.type
_entity.pdbx_description
1 polymer ?
#
loop_
_entity_poly.entity_id
_entity_poly.type
_entity_poly.pdbx_seq_one_letter_code
_entity_poly.pdbx_strand_id
1 'polypeptide(L)'
;MVRLYIETNFLLSIATGRDSLAYNLLENPPTSVQIAIPSICCMEALSALEDEVKRRNRFGNELNLQISQLQRDTTSVFAQSLLFHLKQSIVENGGLINDVQSRLFQGLNLITNKAEIITLTNNMLEESLRSRLIATDFTDNLILQCILQDALLSNEVKVFLSGNVKEFGEVKNILHDFGIVKYFTNTQDFLRWLNSQSES
;
A
#
# COMPACT_ATOMS: atom_id res chain seq x y z
N MET A 1 14.58 -14.09 -14.94
CA MET A 1 14.32 -13.37 -13.68
C MET A 1 13.23 -12.35 -13.96
N VAL A 2 12.31 -12.17 -13.02
CA VAL A 2 11.17 -11.24 -13.12
C VAL A 2 11.43 -10.09 -12.17
N ARG A 3 11.44 -8.87 -12.69
CA ARG A 3 11.45 -7.65 -11.87
C ARG A 3 10.03 -7.24 -11.58
N LEU A 4 9.62 -7.36 -10.32
CA LEU A 4 8.31 -6.97 -9.83
C LEU A 4 8.39 -5.57 -9.22
N TYR A 5 7.81 -4.59 -9.91
CA TYR A 5 7.57 -3.28 -9.36
C TYR A 5 6.35 -3.29 -8.44
N ILE A 6 6.50 -2.71 -7.26
CA ILE A 6 5.41 -2.44 -6.32
C ILE A 6 5.37 -0.94 -5.98
N GLU A 7 4.22 -0.46 -5.53
CA GLU A 7 4.02 0.93 -5.10
C GLU A 7 3.35 1.01 -3.72
N THR A 8 3.09 2.23 -3.23
CA THR A 8 2.57 2.51 -1.90
C THR A 8 1.38 1.65 -1.49
N ASN A 9 0.39 1.44 -2.36
CA ASN A 9 -0.80 0.66 -2.01
C ASN A 9 -0.49 -0.82 -1.75
N PHE A 10 0.64 -1.35 -2.23
CA PHE A 10 1.09 -2.68 -1.83
C PHE A 10 1.48 -2.72 -0.34
N LEU A 11 2.19 -1.71 0.16
CA LEU A 11 2.47 -1.59 1.60
C LEU A 11 1.20 -1.33 2.42
N LEU A 12 0.30 -0.49 1.90
CA LEU A 12 -0.97 -0.21 2.57
C LEU A 12 -1.91 -1.42 2.57
N SER A 13 -1.87 -2.29 1.56
CA SER A 13 -2.68 -3.51 1.53
C SER A 13 -2.22 -4.52 2.58
N ILE A 14 -0.90 -4.60 2.84
CA ILE A 14 -0.33 -5.34 3.98
C ILE A 14 -0.81 -4.73 5.30
N ALA A 15 -0.62 -3.42 5.48
CA ALA A 15 -0.96 -2.72 6.72
C ALA A 15 -2.44 -2.86 7.08
N THR A 16 -3.32 -2.77 6.07
CA THR A 16 -4.78 -2.84 6.25
C THR A 16 -5.36 -4.26 6.11
N GLY A 17 -4.54 -5.26 5.80
CA GLY A 17 -4.98 -6.65 5.60
C GLY A 17 -5.88 -6.86 4.37
N ARG A 18 -5.80 -5.99 3.37
CA ARG A 18 -6.61 -6.07 2.13
C ARG A 18 -6.06 -7.06 1.12
N ASP A 19 -4.76 -7.36 1.18
CA ASP A 19 -4.13 -8.41 0.38
C ASP A 19 -3.45 -9.40 1.33
N SER A 20 -4.07 -10.56 1.53
CA SER A 20 -3.58 -11.58 2.45
C SER A 20 -2.28 -12.25 1.99
N LEU A 21 -1.89 -12.11 0.72
CA LEU A 21 -0.70 -12.76 0.16
C LEU A 21 0.48 -11.78 0.02
N ALA A 22 0.23 -10.47 0.03
CA ALA A 22 1.27 -9.44 -0.14
C ALA A 22 2.39 -9.55 0.91
N TYR A 23 2.06 -9.82 2.17
CA TYR A 23 3.06 -10.02 3.23
C TYR A 23 3.96 -11.22 2.93
N ASN A 24 3.36 -12.36 2.60
CA ASN A 24 4.09 -13.59 2.32
C ASN A 24 4.99 -13.46 1.09
N LEU A 25 4.55 -12.70 0.07
CA LEU A 25 5.36 -12.39 -1.10
C LEU A 25 6.63 -11.60 -0.73
N LEU A 26 6.53 -10.61 0.19
CA LEU A 26 7.72 -9.89 0.66
C LEU A 26 8.62 -10.74 1.56
N GLU A 27 8.03 -11.53 2.44
CA GLU A 27 8.78 -12.33 3.40
C GLU A 27 9.59 -13.42 2.70
N ASN A 28 8.94 -14.09 1.75
CA ASN A 28 9.45 -15.25 1.01
C ASN A 28 9.27 -15.06 -0.50
N PRO A 29 9.99 -14.09 -1.12
CA PRO A 29 9.90 -13.87 -2.54
C PRO A 29 10.40 -15.12 -3.29
N PRO A 30 9.69 -15.58 -4.35
CA PRO A 30 10.20 -16.64 -5.22
C PRO A 30 11.60 -16.29 -5.74
N THR A 31 12.51 -17.26 -5.86
CA THR A 31 13.89 -17.01 -6.30
C THR A 31 14.00 -16.43 -7.71
N SER A 32 12.94 -16.59 -8.52
CA SER A 32 12.81 -16.02 -9.85
C SER A 32 12.36 -14.56 -9.86
N VAL A 33 12.02 -13.97 -8.71
CA VAL A 33 11.44 -12.64 -8.57
C VAL A 33 12.37 -11.71 -7.81
N GLN A 34 12.71 -10.58 -8.43
CA GLN A 34 13.35 -9.44 -7.79
C GLN A 34 12.30 -8.36 -7.55
N ILE A 35 12.04 -8.02 -6.29
CA ILE A 35 11.07 -6.97 -5.94
C ILE A 35 11.78 -5.62 -5.96
N ALA A 36 11.18 -4.62 -6.59
CA ALA A 36 11.68 -3.25 -6.66
C ALA A 36 10.59 -2.25 -6.27
N ILE A 37 10.94 -1.24 -5.46
CA ILE A 37 10.01 -0.22 -4.97
C ILE A 37 10.66 1.17 -4.99
N PRO A 38 9.98 2.21 -5.51
CA PRO A 38 10.45 3.59 -5.34
C PRO A 38 10.53 4.01 -3.88
N SER A 39 11.65 4.65 -3.47
CA SER A 39 11.86 5.09 -2.09
C SER A 39 10.77 6.04 -1.58
N ILE A 40 10.17 6.81 -2.48
CA ILE A 40 9.04 7.71 -2.18
C ILE A 40 7.83 6.94 -1.63
N CYS A 41 7.62 5.68 -2.04
CA CYS A 41 6.49 4.87 -1.56
C CYS A 41 6.58 4.58 -0.06
N CYS A 42 7.79 4.43 0.48
CA CYS A 42 8.01 4.24 1.92
C CYS A 42 7.59 5.50 2.70
N MET A 43 7.93 6.68 2.19
CA MET A 43 7.55 7.96 2.80
C MET A 43 6.04 8.18 2.71
N GLU A 44 5.44 7.91 1.56
CA GLU A 44 3.99 8.03 1.38
C GLU A 44 3.22 7.05 2.30
N ALA A 45 3.70 5.81 2.44
CA ALA A 45 3.07 4.85 3.35
C ALA A 45 3.14 5.29 4.82
N LEU A 46 4.25 5.90 5.25
CA LEU A 46 4.37 6.48 6.60
C LEU A 46 3.42 7.68 6.78
N SER A 47 3.31 8.56 5.78
CA SER A 47 2.36 9.67 5.82
C SER A 47 0.91 9.18 5.90
N ALA A 48 0.57 8.13 5.14
CA ALA A 48 -0.75 7.51 5.18
C ALA A 48 -1.06 6.89 6.56
N LEU A 49 -0.06 6.30 7.23
CA LEU A 49 -0.21 5.82 8.61
C LEU A 49 -0.48 6.97 9.58
N GLU A 50 0.24 8.08 9.48
CA GLU A 50 0.00 9.25 10.34
C GLU A 50 -1.44 9.76 10.20
N ASP A 51 -1.94 9.82 8.97
CA ASP A 51 -3.31 10.26 8.71
C ASP A 51 -4.35 9.25 9.19
N GLU A 52 -4.07 7.95 9.10
CA GLU A 52 -4.93 6.91 9.70
C GLU A 52 -4.96 7.04 11.23
N VAL A 53 -3.82 7.25 11.87
CA VAL A 53 -3.74 7.47 13.33
C VAL A 53 -4.55 8.71 13.72
N LYS A 54 -4.38 9.85 13.01
CA LYS A 54 -5.17 11.06 13.26
C LYS A 54 -6.67 10.81 13.08
N ARG A 55 -7.07 10.09 12.03
CA ARG A 55 -8.47 9.72 11.78
C ARG A 55 -9.05 8.87 12.90
N ARG A 56 -8.31 7.84 13.34
CA ARG A 56 -8.74 6.92 14.40
C ARG A 56 -8.79 7.58 15.77
N ASN A 57 -7.89 8.50 16.06
CA ASN A 57 -7.92 9.30 17.29
C ASN A 57 -9.14 10.24 17.31
N ARG A 58 -9.46 10.88 16.18
CA ARG A 58 -10.70 11.68 16.07
C ARG A 58 -11.95 10.82 16.33
N PHE A 59 -12.00 9.61 15.75
CA PHE A 59 -13.10 8.68 16.02
C PHE A 59 -13.16 8.25 17.49
N GLY A 60 -12.02 7.93 18.11
CA GLY A 60 -11.94 7.60 19.53
C GLY A 60 -12.42 8.74 20.44
N ASN A 61 -12.11 9.99 20.09
CA ASN A 61 -12.62 11.16 20.82
C ASN A 61 -14.15 11.28 20.72
N GLU A 62 -14.72 11.04 19.54
CA GLU A 62 -16.17 11.03 19.36
C GLU A 62 -16.83 9.94 20.21
N LEU A 63 -16.28 8.73 20.22
CA LEU A 63 -16.76 7.64 21.08
C LEU A 63 -16.76 8.03 22.57
N ASN A 64 -15.69 8.68 23.05
CA ASN A 64 -15.59 9.15 24.44
C ASN A 64 -16.66 10.19 24.79
N LEU A 65 -16.97 11.11 23.87
CA LEU A 65 -18.04 12.09 24.06
C LEU A 65 -19.39 11.41 24.21
N GLN A 66 -19.71 10.47 23.32
CA GLN A 66 -20.98 9.73 23.34
C GLN A 66 -21.11 8.86 24.60
N ILE A 67 -20.03 8.18 25.01
CA ILE A 67 -19.98 7.42 26.27
C ILE A 67 -20.31 8.31 27.47
N SER A 68 -19.72 9.51 27.52
CA SER A 68 -19.94 10.46 28.63
C SER A 68 -21.40 10.95 28.72
N GLN A 69 -22.08 11.05 27.58
CA GLN A 69 -23.51 11.40 27.52
C GLN A 69 -24.39 10.22 27.97
N LEU A 70 -24.14 9.03 27.44
CA LEU A 70 -24.92 7.82 27.75
C LEU A 70 -24.79 7.38 29.21
N GLN A 71 -23.64 7.61 29.84
CA GLN A 71 -23.45 7.33 31.27
C GLN A 71 -24.43 8.09 32.18
N ARG A 72 -24.99 9.21 31.70
CA ARG A 72 -25.96 10.02 32.47
C ARG A 72 -27.38 9.46 32.38
N ASP A 73 -27.68 8.66 31.35
CA ASP A 73 -28.98 8.02 31.17
C ASP A 73 -28.97 6.64 31.83
N THR A 74 -29.45 6.60 33.08
CA THR A 74 -29.49 5.38 33.88
C THR A 74 -30.79 4.59 33.72
N THR A 75 -31.79 5.14 33.04
CA THR A 75 -33.14 4.57 32.97
C THR A 75 -33.43 3.88 31.63
N SER A 76 -32.77 4.28 30.55
CA SER A 76 -32.93 3.67 29.23
C SER A 76 -32.09 2.41 29.07
N VAL A 77 -32.74 1.26 28.84
CA VAL A 77 -32.07 -0.01 28.51
C VAL A 77 -31.26 0.10 27.21
N PHE A 78 -31.70 0.95 26.26
CA PHE A 78 -30.99 1.20 25.02
C PHE A 78 -29.72 2.01 25.26
N ALA A 79 -29.75 2.99 26.17
CA ALA A 79 -28.58 3.77 26.52
C ALA A 79 -27.50 2.89 27.18
N GLN A 80 -27.90 1.97 28.06
CA GLN A 80 -26.99 1.00 28.68
C GLN A 80 -26.37 0.03 27.67
N SER A 81 -27.17 -0.51 26.75
CA SER A 81 -26.69 -1.37 25.67
C SER A 81 -25.72 -0.65 24.74
N LEU A 82 -26.07 0.56 24.30
CA LEU A 82 -25.20 1.37 23.45
C LEU A 82 -23.89 1.74 24.17
N LEU A 83 -23.96 2.13 25.44
CA LEU A 83 -22.79 2.42 26.27
C LEU A 83 -21.82 1.24 26.33
N PHE A 84 -22.33 0.01 26.48
CA PHE A 84 -21.52 -1.20 26.45
C PHE A 84 -20.78 -1.35 25.11
N HIS A 85 -21.49 -1.23 23.98
CA HIS A 85 -20.88 -1.35 22.66
C HIS A 85 -19.84 -0.27 22.40
N LEU A 86 -20.12 1.00 22.72
CA LEU A 86 -19.14 2.08 22.50
C LEU A 86 -17.88 1.90 23.33
N LYS A 87 -17.97 1.39 24.56
CA LYS A 87 -16.80 1.04 25.38
C LYS A 87 -15.96 -0.05 24.73
N GLN A 88 -16.58 -1.09 24.17
CA GLN A 88 -15.86 -2.13 23.42
C GLN A 88 -15.22 -1.55 22.17
N SER A 89 -15.95 -0.72 21.40
CA SER A 89 -15.45 -0.11 20.18
C SER A 89 -14.23 0.79 20.42
N ILE A 90 -14.11 1.44 21.57
CA ILE A 90 -12.89 2.20 21.92
C ILE A 90 -11.67 1.28 22.01
N VAL A 91 -11.82 0.14 22.71
CA VAL A 91 -10.74 -0.84 22.87
C VAL A 91 -10.33 -1.40 21.52
N GLU A 92 -11.31 -1.80 20.70
CA GLU A 92 -11.07 -2.34 19.35
C GLU A 92 -10.46 -1.30 18.41
N ASN A 93 -10.88 -0.03 18.49
CA ASN A 93 -10.29 1.05 17.71
C ASN A 93 -8.81 1.25 18.05
N GLY A 94 -8.44 1.19 19.34
CA GLY A 94 -7.05 1.21 19.78
C GLY A 94 -6.25 0.00 19.29
N GLY A 95 -6.84 -1.19 19.36
CA GLY A 95 -6.25 -2.42 18.82
C GLY A 95 -5.98 -2.32 17.31
N LEU A 96 -6.93 -1.77 16.55
CA LEU A 96 -6.79 -1.62 15.11
C LEU A 96 -5.69 -0.63 14.70
N ILE A 97 -5.50 0.46 15.45
CA ILE A 97 -4.35 1.37 15.23
C ILE A 97 -3.03 0.59 15.38
N ASN A 98 -2.91 -0.18 16.47
CA ASN A 98 -1.71 -0.96 16.76
C ASN A 98 -1.44 -2.01 15.68
N ASP A 99 -2.49 -2.71 15.22
CA ASP A 99 -2.39 -3.71 14.16
C ASP A 99 -1.89 -3.10 12.85
N VAL A 100 -2.50 -1.99 12.40
CA VAL A 100 -2.12 -1.31 11.15
C VAL A 100 -0.68 -0.81 11.23
N GLN A 101 -0.31 -0.18 12.34
CA GLN A 101 1.06 0.29 12.56
C GLN A 101 2.06 -0.86 12.57
N SER A 102 1.78 -1.93 13.32
CA SER A 102 2.66 -3.09 13.43
C SER A 102 2.89 -3.74 12.07
N ARG A 103 1.82 -3.98 11.31
CA ARG A 103 1.90 -4.59 9.97
C ARG A 103 2.65 -3.71 8.98
N LEU A 104 2.43 -2.39 8.99
CA LEU A 104 3.18 -1.48 8.13
C LEU A 104 4.68 -1.52 8.46
N PHE A 105 5.03 -1.45 9.74
CA PHE A 105 6.43 -1.46 10.17
C PHE A 105 7.13 -2.79 9.84
N GLN A 106 6.42 -3.91 9.99
CA GLN A 106 6.92 -5.21 9.53
C GLN A 106 7.13 -5.23 8.01
N GLY A 107 6.17 -4.72 7.23
CA GLY A 107 6.30 -4.60 5.77
C GLY A 107 7.50 -3.76 5.35
N LEU A 108 7.68 -2.57 5.95
CA LEU A 108 8.83 -1.71 5.69
C LEU A 108 10.16 -2.38 6.09
N ASN A 109 10.20 -3.11 7.19
CA ASN A 109 11.39 -3.88 7.59
C ASN A 109 11.70 -5.05 6.64
N LEU A 110 10.68 -5.62 5.98
CA LEU A 110 10.93 -6.60 4.92
C LEU A 110 11.48 -5.92 3.67
N ILE A 111 10.97 -4.75 3.28
CA ILE A 111 11.48 -3.99 2.14
C ILE A 111 12.99 -3.76 2.24
N THR A 112 13.51 -3.37 3.41
CA THR A 112 14.95 -3.10 3.58
C THR A 112 15.86 -4.31 3.35
N ASN A 113 15.32 -5.53 3.41
CA ASN A 113 16.09 -6.77 3.31
C ASN A 113 15.75 -7.61 2.06
N LYS A 114 14.58 -7.39 1.46
CA LYS A 114 13.99 -8.29 0.45
C LYS A 114 13.65 -7.59 -0.87
N ALA A 115 13.66 -6.26 -0.89
CA ALA A 115 13.36 -5.47 -2.08
C ALA A 115 14.51 -4.51 -2.39
N GLU A 116 14.68 -4.22 -3.67
CA GLU A 116 15.53 -3.14 -4.13
C GLU A 116 14.77 -1.81 -4.00
N ILE A 117 15.39 -0.85 -3.30
CA ILE A 117 14.83 0.50 -3.16
C ILE A 117 15.36 1.35 -4.31
N ILE A 118 14.46 1.74 -5.23
CA ILE A 118 14.77 2.65 -6.33
C ILE A 118 14.91 4.06 -5.74
N THR A 119 16.15 4.57 -5.74
CA THR A 119 16.44 5.88 -5.18
C THR A 119 15.97 6.98 -6.14
N LEU A 120 15.20 7.94 -5.63
CA LEU A 120 14.80 9.11 -6.39
C LEU A 120 16.03 9.88 -6.89
N THR A 121 16.10 10.12 -8.19
CA THR A 121 17.15 10.92 -8.83
C THR A 121 16.61 12.25 -9.34
N ASN A 122 17.51 13.21 -9.60
CA ASN A 122 17.13 14.49 -10.20
C ASN A 122 16.40 14.30 -11.54
N ASN A 123 16.87 13.36 -12.38
CA ASN A 123 16.25 13.07 -13.66
C ASN A 123 14.80 12.55 -13.50
N MET A 124 14.58 11.62 -12.57
CA MET A 124 13.21 11.13 -12.27
C MET A 124 12.29 12.26 -11.80
N LEU A 125 12.80 13.17 -10.96
CA LEU A 125 12.05 14.33 -10.51
C LEU A 125 11.72 15.29 -11.66
N GLU A 126 12.71 15.67 -12.48
CA GLU A 126 12.51 16.54 -13.64
C GLU A 126 11.52 15.95 -14.64
N GLU A 127 11.62 14.65 -14.94
CA GLU A 127 10.67 13.96 -15.82
C GLU A 127 9.25 13.93 -15.25
N SER A 128 9.10 13.79 -13.93
CA SER A 128 7.77 13.86 -13.29
C SER A 128 7.12 15.25 -13.40
N LEU A 129 7.92 16.31 -13.47
CA LEU A 129 7.42 17.67 -13.64
C LEU A 129 7.12 17.98 -15.11
N ARG A 130 7.91 17.41 -16.04
CA ARG A 130 7.79 17.63 -17.48
C ARG A 130 6.66 16.81 -18.11
N SER A 131 6.57 15.54 -17.72
CA SER A 131 5.63 14.57 -18.29
C SER A 131 4.63 14.13 -17.23
N ARG A 132 3.44 14.70 -17.33
CA ARG A 132 2.31 14.33 -16.47
C ARG A 132 1.51 13.22 -17.12
N LEU A 133 1.98 12.00 -16.92
CA LEU A 133 1.34 10.78 -17.41
C LEU A 133 0.12 10.40 -16.58
N ILE A 134 0.16 10.68 -15.28
CA ILE A 134 -1.00 10.62 -14.38
C ILE A 134 -1.43 12.06 -14.07
N ALA A 135 -2.59 12.46 -14.60
CA ALA A 135 -3.02 13.85 -14.62
C ALA A 135 -3.44 14.40 -13.26
N THR A 136 -4.01 13.53 -12.42
CA THR A 136 -4.74 13.89 -11.19
C THR A 136 -3.91 13.76 -9.92
N ASP A 137 -2.87 12.95 -9.92
CA ASP A 137 -2.04 12.69 -8.75
C ASP A 137 -0.54 12.85 -9.05
N PHE A 138 0.07 13.84 -8.39
CA PHE A 138 1.48 14.18 -8.58
C PHE A 138 2.42 13.15 -7.96
N THR A 139 2.02 12.55 -6.83
CA THR A 139 2.82 11.55 -6.13
C THR A 139 2.84 10.26 -6.93
N ASP A 140 1.67 9.82 -7.41
CA ASP A 140 1.58 8.65 -8.30
C ASP A 140 2.35 8.89 -9.61
N ASN A 141 2.31 10.11 -10.17
CA ASN A 141 3.11 10.44 -11.35
C ASN A 141 4.62 10.32 -11.07
N LEU A 142 5.08 10.77 -9.89
CA LEU A 142 6.48 10.63 -9.49
C LEU A 142 6.86 9.15 -9.29
N ILE A 143 6.00 8.36 -8.64
CA ILE A 143 6.17 6.91 -8.47
C ILE A 143 6.30 6.23 -9.84
N LEU A 144 5.39 6.55 -10.75
CA LEU A 144 5.42 6.02 -12.12
C LEU A 144 6.75 6.35 -12.79
N GLN A 145 7.22 7.60 -12.74
CA GLN A 145 8.48 7.98 -13.38
C GLN A 145 9.69 7.26 -12.76
N CYS A 146 9.71 7.04 -11.45
CA CYS A 146 10.75 6.21 -10.82
C CYS A 146 10.76 4.80 -11.40
N ILE A 147 9.59 4.17 -11.55
CA ILE A 147 9.43 2.83 -12.12
C ILE A 147 9.84 2.80 -13.60
N LEU A 148 9.38 3.76 -14.41
CA LEU A 148 9.67 3.80 -15.84
C LEU A 148 11.17 3.99 -16.11
N GLN A 149 11.83 4.88 -15.37
CA GLN A 149 13.26 5.13 -15.53
C GLN A 149 14.10 3.91 -15.10
N ASP A 150 13.72 3.24 -14.01
CA ASP A 150 14.36 2.00 -13.60
C ASP A 150 14.14 0.86 -14.62
N ALA A 151 12.93 0.78 -15.17
CA ALA A 151 12.57 -0.20 -16.20
C ALA A 151 13.43 -0.10 -17.46
N LEU A 152 13.92 1.09 -17.82
CA LEU A 152 14.84 1.26 -18.96
C LEU A 152 16.22 0.65 -18.70
N LEU A 153 16.63 0.54 -17.43
CA LEU A 153 17.94 0.02 -17.05
C LEU A 153 17.93 -1.49 -16.81
N SER A 154 16.75 -2.08 -16.63
CA SER A 154 16.59 -3.51 -16.38
C SER A 154 16.41 -4.32 -17.66
N ASN A 155 17.18 -5.42 -17.75
CA ASN A 155 17.07 -6.44 -18.81
C ASN A 155 16.12 -7.59 -18.43
N GLU A 156 15.44 -7.51 -17.29
CA GLU A 156 14.58 -8.58 -16.78
C GLU A 156 13.16 -8.52 -17.38
N VAL A 157 12.38 -9.58 -17.15
CA VAL A 157 10.94 -9.54 -17.43
C VAL A 157 10.29 -8.63 -16.40
N LYS A 158 9.85 -7.45 -16.84
CA LYS A 158 9.32 -6.41 -15.96
C LYS A 158 7.81 -6.54 -15.81
N VAL A 159 7.33 -6.53 -14.59
CA VAL A 159 5.90 -6.53 -14.27
C VAL A 159 5.60 -5.54 -13.16
N PHE A 160 4.38 -5.03 -13.13
CA PHE A 160 3.97 -4.05 -12.13
C PHE A 160 2.74 -4.54 -11.36
N LEU A 161 2.78 -4.42 -10.04
CA LEU A 161 1.70 -4.77 -9.14
C LEU A 161 1.25 -3.51 -8.38
N SER A 162 0.01 -3.11 -8.63
CA SER A 162 -0.60 -1.96 -7.95
C SER A 162 -2.08 -2.17 -7.73
N GLY A 163 -2.54 -1.90 -6.50
CA GLY A 163 -3.97 -1.89 -6.17
C GLY A 163 -4.70 -0.63 -6.67
N ASN A 164 -3.98 0.41 -7.11
CA ASN A 164 -4.55 1.66 -7.57
C ASN A 164 -4.91 1.61 -9.07
N VAL A 165 -6.00 0.90 -9.35
CA VAL A 165 -6.52 0.71 -10.71
C VAL A 165 -6.96 2.02 -11.36
N LYS A 166 -7.38 3.00 -10.57
CA LYS A 166 -7.89 4.27 -11.08
C LYS A 166 -6.80 5.08 -11.78
N GLU A 167 -5.65 5.25 -11.14
CA GLU A 167 -4.57 6.07 -11.70
C GLU A 167 -3.66 5.21 -12.60
N PHE A 168 -3.19 4.06 -12.09
CA PHE A 168 -2.23 3.23 -12.84
C PHE A 168 -2.87 2.36 -13.94
N GLY A 169 -4.19 2.14 -13.87
CA GLY A 169 -4.91 1.41 -14.91
C GLY A 169 -5.00 2.17 -16.22
N GLU A 170 -4.92 3.50 -16.19
CA GLU A 170 -5.00 4.37 -17.37
C GLU A 170 -3.67 4.44 -18.14
N VAL A 171 -2.54 4.19 -17.47
CA VAL A 171 -1.19 4.29 -18.05
C VAL A 171 -0.61 2.94 -18.50
N LYS A 172 -1.43 1.89 -18.66
CA LYS A 172 -0.98 0.54 -19.07
C LYS A 172 -0.22 0.52 -20.39
N ASN A 173 -0.62 1.34 -21.36
CA ASN A 173 0.08 1.45 -22.63
C ASN A 173 1.48 2.03 -22.44
N ILE A 174 1.62 3.05 -21.58
CA ILE A 174 2.92 3.64 -21.27
C ILE A 174 3.81 2.63 -20.53
N LEU A 175 3.26 1.89 -19.56
CA LEU A 175 3.99 0.80 -18.90
C LEU A 175 4.55 -0.19 -19.93
N HIS A 176 3.72 -0.59 -20.90
CA HIS A 176 4.12 -1.49 -21.97
C HIS A 176 5.23 -0.90 -22.86
N ASP A 177 5.15 0.38 -23.21
CA ASP A 177 6.17 1.08 -24.02
C ASP A 177 7.55 1.09 -23.36
N PHE A 178 7.61 0.98 -22.02
CA PHE A 178 8.85 0.86 -21.24
C PHE A 178 9.24 -0.60 -20.93
N GLY A 179 8.56 -1.56 -21.57
CA GLY A 179 8.84 -2.98 -21.47
C GLY A 179 8.27 -3.66 -20.23
N ILE A 180 7.34 -3.03 -19.51
CA ILE A 180 6.60 -3.65 -18.42
C ILE A 180 5.45 -4.46 -19.05
N VAL A 181 5.64 -5.77 -19.13
CA VAL A 181 4.80 -6.66 -19.96
C VAL A 181 3.46 -7.02 -19.33
N LYS A 182 3.32 -6.87 -18.01
CA LYS A 182 2.08 -7.18 -17.27
C LYS A 182 1.84 -6.20 -16.13
N TYR A 183 0.56 -5.93 -15.90
CA TYR A 183 0.02 -5.18 -14.77
C TYR A 183 -0.92 -6.07 -13.96
N PHE A 184 -0.71 -6.14 -12.65
CA PHE A 184 -1.51 -6.91 -11.72
C PHE A 184 -2.15 -5.99 -10.68
N THR A 185 -3.37 -6.31 -10.26
CA THR A 185 -4.11 -5.54 -9.25
C THR A 185 -3.99 -6.10 -7.84
N ASN A 186 -3.55 -7.34 -7.72
CA ASN A 186 -3.39 -8.05 -6.46
C ASN A 186 -2.31 -9.14 -6.58
N THR A 187 -1.80 -9.56 -5.42
CA THR A 187 -0.71 -10.54 -5.33
C THR A 187 -1.12 -11.92 -5.85
N GLN A 188 -2.37 -12.31 -5.68
CA GLN A 188 -2.85 -13.64 -6.12
C GLN A 188 -2.73 -13.81 -7.64
N ASP A 189 -3.14 -12.81 -8.41
CA ASP A 189 -3.08 -12.86 -9.87
C ASP A 189 -1.64 -12.82 -10.39
N PHE A 190 -0.76 -12.07 -9.73
CA PHE A 190 0.67 -12.10 -10.01
C PHE A 190 1.24 -13.52 -9.79
N LEU A 191 0.97 -14.13 -8.63
CA LEU A 191 1.50 -15.46 -8.31
C LEU A 191 0.96 -16.55 -9.25
N ARG A 192 -0.33 -16.48 -9.63
CA ARG A 192 -0.91 -17.38 -10.63
C ARG A 192 -0.20 -17.27 -11.98
N TRP A 193 0.04 -16.04 -12.43
CA TRP A 193 0.79 -15.81 -13.67
C TRP A 193 2.21 -16.35 -13.56
N LEU A 194 2.93 -16.05 -12.47
CA LEU A 194 4.30 -16.53 -12.26
C LEU A 194 4.40 -18.06 -12.32
N ASN A 195 3.46 -18.77 -11.67
CA ASN A 195 3.42 -20.23 -11.67
C ASN A 195 3.16 -20.79 -13.08
N SER A 196 2.30 -20.14 -13.87
CA SER A 196 2.03 -20.55 -15.26
C SER A 196 3.26 -20.45 -16.18
N GLN A 197 4.26 -19.63 -15.82
CA GLN A 197 5.52 -19.52 -16.58
C GLN A 197 6.51 -20.64 -16.24
N SER A 198 6.29 -21.37 -15.15
CA SER A 198 7.19 -22.44 -14.67
C SER A 198 6.78 -23.83 -15.18
N GLU A 199 5.57 -23.95 -15.73
CA GLU A 199 5.01 -25.18 -16.30
C GLU A 199 5.24 -25.33 -17.81
N SER A 200 5.96 -24.37 -18.41
CA SER A 200 6.28 -24.28 -19.84
C SER A 200 7.78 -24.31 -20.08
#